data_AF-A0AAN4ZYV0-F1
#
_entry.id   AF-A0AAN4ZYV0-F1
#
_cell.length_a   1.000
_cell.length_b   1.000
_cell.length_c   1.000
_cell.angle_alpha   90.00
_cell.angle_beta   90.00
_cell.angle_gamma   90.00
#
_symmetry.space_group_name_H-M   'P 1'
#
loop_
_entity.id
_entity.type
_entity.pdbx_description
1 polymer ?
#
loop_
_entity_poly.entity_id
_entity_poly.type
_entity_poly.pdbx_seq_one_letter_code
_entity_poly.pdbx_strand_id
1 'polypeptide(L)'
;MTPELSALAVAILLHVALQGLFAVRANRELGPRYTTGPRDTLPERPLGSTTARIQRATDNSLDSLILFAPAALMVGLSHYGGPITAAAAWVFVAARLLYIPAYALGLAPWRSAVWMLGLAATVVLVVATLV
;
A
#
# COMPACT_ATOMS: atom_id res chain seq x y z
N MET A 1 -2.89 1.55 -21.88
CA MET A 1 -2.19 0.88 -20.75
C MET A 1 -2.83 -0.47 -20.53
N THR A 2 -2.04 -1.50 -20.21
CA THR A 2 -2.61 -2.80 -19.81
C THR A 2 -3.36 -2.65 -18.48
N PRO A 3 -4.27 -3.59 -18.15
CA PRO A 3 -4.94 -3.60 -16.85
C PRO A 3 -3.97 -3.57 -15.66
N GLU A 4 -2.84 -4.28 -15.75
CA GLU A 4 -1.82 -4.38 -14.71
C GLU A 4 -1.09 -3.06 -14.51
N LEU A 5 -0.70 -2.37 -15.59
CA LEU A 5 -0.09 -1.05 -15.50
C LEU A 5 -1.08 -0.01 -14.97
N SER A 6 -2.37 -0.15 -15.30
CA SER A 6 -3.44 0.71 -14.77
C SER A 6 -3.63 0.49 -13.27
N ALA A 7 -3.65 -0.76 -12.82
CA ALA A 7 -3.70 -1.11 -11.41
C ALA A 7 -2.46 -0.61 -10.65
N LEU A 8 -1.27 -0.69 -11.25
CA LEU A 8 -0.05 -0.11 -10.70
C LEU A 8 -0.16 1.40 -10.52
N ALA A 9 -0.63 2.13 -11.54
CA ALA A 9 -0.84 3.57 -11.45
C ALA A 9 -1.82 3.91 -10.31
N VAL A 10 -2.94 3.19 -10.20
CA VAL A 10 -3.91 3.41 -9.11
C VAL A 10 -3.33 3.06 -7.74
N ALA A 11 -2.55 1.98 -7.63
CA ALA A 11 -1.92 1.59 -6.37
C ALA A 11 -0.89 2.64 -5.88
N ILE A 12 -0.14 3.24 -6.80
CA ILE A 12 0.77 4.36 -6.50
C ILE A 12 -0.02 5.57 -6.00
N LEU A 13 -1.09 5.95 -6.70
CA LEU A 13 -1.95 7.07 -6.27
C LEU A 13 -2.59 6.82 -4.90
N LEU A 14 -3.03 5.59 -4.63
CA LEU A 14 -3.56 5.19 -3.33
C LEU A 14 -2.50 5.31 -2.23
N HIS A 15 -1.26 4.90 -2.49
CA HIS A 15 -0.16 5.06 -1.54
C HIS A 15 0.16 6.52 -1.28
N VAL A 16 0.23 7.36 -2.33
CA VAL A 16 0.43 8.81 -2.19
C VAL A 16 -0.68 9.45 -1.36
N ALA A 17 -1.94 9.07 -1.59
CA ALA A 17 -3.07 9.55 -0.79
C ALA A 17 -2.95 9.12 0.68
N LEU A 18 -2.55 7.88 0.95
CA LEU A 18 -2.33 7.37 2.30
C LEU A 18 -1.16 8.09 3.01
N GLN A 19 -0.06 8.32 2.30
CA GLN A 19 1.08 9.06 2.81
C GLN A 19 0.71 10.52 3.12
N GLY A 20 -0.09 11.15 2.26
CA GLY A 20 -0.66 12.49 2.50
C GLY A 20 -1.54 12.51 3.75
N LEU A 21 -2.42 11.52 3.92
CA LEU A 21 -3.25 11.38 5.11
C LEU A 21 -2.40 11.25 6.38
N PHE A 22 -1.36 10.41 6.35
CA PHE A 22 -0.42 10.29 7.46
C PHE A 22 0.27 11.63 7.77
N ALA A 23 0.80 12.31 6.76
CA ALA A 23 1.50 13.57 6.91
C ALA A 23 0.60 14.66 7.52
N VAL A 24 -0.65 14.78 7.07
CA VAL A 24 -1.62 15.74 7.61
C VAL A 24 -1.90 15.46 9.09
N ARG A 25 -2.11 14.19 9.47
CA ARG A 25 -2.36 13.83 10.88
C ARG A 25 -1.13 14.02 11.76
N ALA A 26 0.04 13.59 11.31
CA ALA A 26 1.28 13.79 12.02
C ALA A 26 1.59 15.28 12.23
N ASN A 27 1.35 16.13 11.23
CA ASN A 27 1.51 17.59 11.37
C ASN A 27 0.57 18.18 12.43
N ARG A 28 -0.69 17.71 12.51
CA ARG A 28 -1.65 18.16 13.51
C ARG A 28 -1.29 17.72 14.93
N GLU A 29 -0.68 16.53 15.06
CA GLU A 29 -0.32 15.96 16.35
C GLU A 29 1.05 16.38 16.85
N LEU A 30 2.07 16.44 16.02
CA LEU A 30 3.45 16.75 16.42
C LEU A 30 3.84 18.20 16.14
N GLY A 31 3.03 18.92 15.34
CA GLY A 31 3.31 20.27 14.91
C GLY A 31 4.31 20.33 13.74
N PRO A 32 4.22 21.36 12.88
CA PRO A 32 5.06 21.50 11.70
C PRO A 32 6.54 21.63 12.05
N ARG A 33 6.89 22.26 13.19
CA ARG A 33 8.28 22.42 13.62
C ARG A 33 9.03 21.08 13.72
N TYR A 34 8.35 20.04 14.23
CA TYR A 34 8.93 18.71 14.31
C TYR A 34 8.90 18.00 12.96
N THR A 35 7.73 17.98 12.30
CA THR A 35 7.53 17.17 11.10
C THR A 35 8.21 17.72 9.86
N THR A 36 8.48 19.02 9.76
CA THR A 36 9.30 19.59 8.67
C THR A 36 10.76 19.79 9.08
N GLY A 37 11.10 19.47 10.33
CA GLY A 37 12.47 19.52 10.84
C GLY A 37 13.27 18.24 10.57
N PRO A 38 14.53 18.18 11.04
CA PRO A 38 15.42 17.04 10.84
C PRO A 38 14.97 15.75 11.54
N ARG A 39 14.18 15.89 12.62
CA ARG A 39 13.69 14.78 13.47
C ARG A 39 14.83 13.95 14.12
N ASP A 40 15.98 14.58 14.39
CA ASP A 40 17.13 13.94 15.06
C ASP A 40 16.82 13.57 16.52
N THR A 41 15.84 14.23 17.12
CA THR A 41 15.32 13.92 18.45
C THR A 41 13.96 13.24 18.39
N LEU A 42 13.63 12.51 19.45
CA LEU A 42 12.27 11.99 19.64
C LEU A 42 11.26 13.14 19.72
N PRO A 43 10.02 12.92 19.24
CA PRO A 43 8.98 13.93 19.37
C PRO A 43 8.64 14.16 20.84
N GLU A 44 8.23 15.39 21.17
CA GLU A 44 7.84 15.78 22.54
C GLU A 44 6.69 14.91 23.09
N ARG A 45 5.87 14.35 22.20
CA ARG A 45 4.80 13.42 22.53
C ARG A 45 4.69 12.31 21.47
N PRO A 46 4.27 11.10 21.85
CA PRO A 46 4.02 10.05 20.87
C PRO A 46 2.84 10.40 19.96
N LEU A 47 2.80 9.78 18.78
CA LEU A 47 1.63 9.80 17.91
C LEU A 47 0.41 9.19 18.60
N GLY A 48 -0.76 9.74 18.32
CA GLY A 48 -2.03 9.14 18.69
C GLY A 48 -2.18 7.74 18.09
N SER A 49 -2.93 6.87 18.77
CA SER A 49 -3.05 5.46 18.41
C SER A 49 -3.49 5.23 16.95
N THR A 50 -4.44 6.02 16.45
CA THR A 50 -4.88 5.98 15.05
C THR A 50 -3.81 6.47 14.09
N THR A 51 -3.11 7.55 14.39
CA THR A 51 -2.05 8.10 13.52
C THR A 51 -0.85 7.16 13.47
N ALA A 52 -0.49 6.54 14.59
CA ALA A 52 0.52 5.47 14.62
C ALA A 52 0.09 4.23 13.82
N ARG A 53 -1.19 3.87 13.81
CA ARG A 53 -1.72 2.79 12.95
C ARG A 53 -1.67 3.15 11.46
N ILE A 54 -2.01 4.40 11.12
CA ILE A 54 -1.91 4.90 9.75
C ILE A 54 -0.44 4.91 9.29
N GLN A 55 0.50 5.31 10.14
CA GLN A 55 1.94 5.22 9.84
C GLN A 55 2.33 3.79 9.43
N ARG A 56 1.99 2.80 10.26
CA ARG A 56 2.28 1.39 9.96
C ARG A 56 1.55 0.88 8.72
N ALA A 57 0.38 1.42 8.40
CA ALA A 57 -0.32 1.11 7.16
C ALA A 57 0.41 1.71 5.94
N THR A 58 0.95 2.93 6.06
CA THR A 58 1.79 3.57 5.02
C THR A 58 3.04 2.76 4.76
N ASP A 59 3.78 2.39 5.82
CA ASP A 59 5.01 1.60 5.71
C ASP A 59 4.72 0.24 5.03
N ASN A 60 3.68 -0.46 5.47
CA ASN A 60 3.27 -1.73 4.86
C ASN A 60 2.81 -1.58 3.40
N SER A 61 2.18 -0.45 3.05
CA SER A 61 1.77 -0.17 1.67
C SER A 61 2.99 0.00 0.77
N LEU A 62 4.06 0.63 1.27
CA LEU A 62 5.32 0.76 0.54
C LEU A 62 5.97 -0.62 0.34
N ASP A 63 6.08 -1.42 1.40
CA ASP A 63 6.61 -2.79 1.34
C ASP A 63 5.86 -3.66 0.33
N SER A 64 4.53 -3.54 0.31
CA SER A 64 3.70 -4.29 -0.64
C SER A 64 3.90 -3.81 -2.08
N LEU A 65 4.07 -2.50 -2.30
CA LEU A 65 4.35 -1.93 -3.61
C LEU A 65 5.73 -2.32 -4.15
N ILE A 66 6.74 -2.50 -3.28
CA ILE A 66 8.07 -2.97 -3.68
C ILE A 66 7.99 -4.32 -4.42
N LEU A 67 7.06 -5.19 -4.03
CA LEU A 67 6.84 -6.47 -4.71
C LEU A 67 5.84 -6.37 -5.86
N PHE A 68 4.76 -5.61 -5.69
CA PHE A 68 3.71 -5.51 -6.71
C PHE A 68 4.13 -4.74 -7.95
N ALA A 69 4.89 -3.65 -7.81
CA ALA A 69 5.33 -2.83 -8.93
C ALA A 69 6.13 -3.62 -9.98
N PRO A 70 7.20 -4.36 -9.63
CA PRO A 70 7.89 -5.20 -10.61
C PRO A 70 6.99 -6.31 -11.16
N ALA A 71 6.11 -6.92 -10.35
CA ALA A 71 5.18 -7.94 -10.84
C ALA A 71 4.21 -7.42 -11.92
N ALA A 72 3.61 -6.25 -11.69
CA ALA A 72 2.73 -5.60 -12.65
C ALA A 72 3.49 -5.11 -13.91
N LEU A 73 4.74 -4.66 -13.76
CA LEU A 73 5.60 -4.28 -14.88
C LEU A 73 6.01 -5.50 -15.71
N MET A 74 6.37 -6.63 -15.09
CA MET A 74 6.73 -7.86 -15.81
C MET A 74 5.57 -8.31 -16.71
N VAL A 75 4.33 -8.34 -16.21
CA VAL A 75 3.16 -8.68 -17.02
C VAL A 75 2.86 -7.59 -18.06
N GLY A 76 2.83 -6.33 -17.65
CA GLY A 76 2.40 -5.21 -18.49
C GLY A 76 3.36 -4.84 -19.63
N LEU A 77 4.63 -5.22 -19.51
CA LEU A 77 5.66 -5.03 -20.55
C LEU A 77 5.96 -6.30 -21.34
N SER A 78 5.32 -7.42 -21.01
CA SER A 78 5.44 -8.68 -21.72
C SER A 78 4.14 -9.07 -22.42
N HIS A 79 4.14 -10.23 -23.07
CA HIS A 79 2.95 -10.79 -23.72
C HIS A 79 2.20 -11.80 -22.81
N TYR A 80 2.54 -11.87 -21.52
CA TYR A 80 1.94 -12.79 -20.54
C TYR A 80 0.62 -12.28 -19.92
N GLY A 81 0.10 -11.14 -20.39
CA GLY A 81 -1.15 -10.56 -19.88
C GLY A 81 -2.41 -11.33 -20.31
N GLY A 82 -3.40 -11.41 -19.42
CA GLY A 82 -4.69 -12.03 -19.68
C GLY A 82 -5.74 -11.76 -18.59
N PRO A 83 -6.93 -12.40 -18.66
CA PRO A 83 -8.00 -12.16 -17.69
C PRO A 83 -7.61 -12.42 -16.23
N ILE A 84 -6.76 -13.44 -15.99
CA ILE A 84 -6.28 -13.80 -14.66
C ILE A 84 -5.33 -12.74 -14.10
N THR A 85 -4.36 -12.26 -14.88
CA THR A 85 -3.42 -11.23 -14.43
C THR A 85 -4.13 -9.89 -14.22
N ALA A 86 -5.09 -9.55 -15.10
CA ALA A 86 -5.92 -8.37 -14.94
C ALA A 86 -6.72 -8.42 -13.62
N ALA A 87 -7.35 -9.57 -13.33
CA ALA A 87 -8.08 -9.76 -12.07
C ALA A 87 -7.15 -9.68 -10.86
N ALA A 88 -6.01 -10.38 -10.89
CA ALA A 88 -5.03 -10.36 -9.81
C ALA A 88 -4.53 -8.94 -9.52
N ALA A 89 -4.20 -8.16 -10.54
CA ALA A 89 -3.73 -6.79 -10.38
C ALA A 89 -4.77 -5.88 -9.69
N TRP A 90 -6.05 -6.00 -10.06
CA TRP A 90 -7.12 -5.24 -9.42
C TRP A 90 -7.50 -5.77 -8.03
N VAL A 91 -7.36 -7.08 -7.77
CA VAL A 91 -7.49 -7.65 -6.43
C VAL A 91 -6.42 -7.06 -5.49
N PHE A 92 -5.19 -6.85 -5.96
CA PHE A 92 -4.17 -6.16 -5.15
C PHE A 92 -4.63 -4.74 -4.75
N VAL A 93 -5.15 -3.95 -5.71
CA VAL A 93 -5.65 -2.59 -5.44
C VAL A 93 -6.80 -2.61 -4.44
N ALA A 94 -7.78 -3.49 -4.65
CA ALA A 94 -8.91 -3.66 -3.72
C ALA A 94 -8.45 -4.07 -2.32
N ALA A 95 -7.47 -4.99 -2.23
CA ALA A 95 -6.87 -5.38 -0.96
C ALA A 95 -6.20 -4.19 -0.26
N ARG A 96 -5.50 -3.30 -0.98
CA ARG A 96 -4.93 -2.08 -0.37
C ARG A 96 -6.02 -1.14 0.14
N LEU A 97 -7.09 -0.94 -0.63
CA LEU A 97 -8.21 -0.09 -0.24
C LEU A 97 -8.91 -0.58 1.04
N LEU A 98 -9.05 -1.90 1.21
CA LEU A 98 -9.64 -2.52 2.40
C LEU A 98 -8.66 -2.61 3.58
N TYR A 99 -7.37 -2.81 3.31
CA TYR A 99 -6.34 -2.96 4.34
C TYR A 99 -6.16 -1.69 5.16
N ILE A 100 -6.20 -0.51 4.51
CA ILE A 100 -6.03 0.80 5.16
C ILE A 100 -7.05 1.03 6.29
N PRO A 101 -8.38 0.99 6.06
CA PRO A 101 -9.37 1.18 7.11
C PRO A 101 -9.32 0.04 8.14
N ALA A 102 -9.09 -1.21 7.73
CA ALA A 102 -8.93 -2.33 8.66
C ALA A 102 -7.77 -2.11 9.65
N TYR A 103 -6.64 -1.56 9.18
CA TYR A 103 -5.51 -1.22 10.03
C TYR A 103 -5.85 -0.03 10.94
N ALA A 104 -6.36 1.06 10.37
CA ALA A 104 -6.66 2.29 11.11
C ALA A 104 -7.66 2.05 12.25
N LEU A 105 -8.67 1.21 12.02
CA LEU A 105 -9.69 0.82 13.00
C LEU A 105 -9.26 -0.33 13.92
N GLY A 106 -8.14 -0.98 13.63
CA GLY A 106 -7.63 -2.08 14.45
C GLY A 106 -8.39 -3.39 14.35
N LEU A 107 -8.95 -3.68 13.18
CA LEU A 107 -9.74 -4.87 12.93
C LEU A 107 -8.84 -6.12 12.81
N ALA A 108 -8.82 -6.93 13.86
CA ALA A 108 -8.20 -8.25 13.88
C ALA A 108 -9.27 -9.35 13.78
N PRO A 109 -9.07 -10.41 12.98
CA PRO A 109 -7.89 -10.74 12.16
C PRO A 109 -7.92 -10.15 10.74
N TRP A 110 -8.94 -9.37 10.40
CA TRP A 110 -9.25 -8.93 9.04
C TRP A 110 -8.09 -8.22 8.32
N ARG A 111 -7.30 -7.42 9.04
CA ARG A 111 -6.08 -6.82 8.50
C ARG A 111 -5.15 -7.87 7.86
N SER A 112 -4.90 -8.98 8.55
CA SER A 112 -3.99 -10.03 8.07
C SER A 112 -4.59 -10.82 6.91
N ALA A 113 -5.89 -11.10 6.95
CA ALA A 113 -6.58 -11.79 5.86
C ALA A 113 -6.54 -10.99 4.55
N VAL A 114 -6.82 -9.68 4.61
CA VAL A 114 -6.75 -8.78 3.44
C VAL A 114 -5.30 -8.62 2.96
N TRP A 115 -4.33 -8.60 3.87
CA TRP A 115 -2.92 -8.58 3.49
C TRP A 115 -2.51 -9.80 2.68
N MET A 116 -2.91 -11.00 3.13
CA MET A 116 -2.65 -12.26 2.42
C MET A 116 -3.27 -12.26 1.02
N LEU A 117 -4.46 -11.69 0.85
CA LEU A 117 -5.09 -11.56 -0.48
C LEU A 117 -4.24 -10.70 -1.42
N GLY A 118 -3.73 -9.57 -0.93
CA GLY A 118 -2.82 -8.72 -1.70
C GLY A 118 -1.51 -9.43 -2.06
N LEU A 119 -0.91 -10.17 -1.12
CA LEU A 119 0.28 -10.97 -1.38
C LEU A 119 0.02 -12.05 -2.44
N ALA A 120 -1.07 -12.79 -2.30
CA ALA A 120 -1.45 -13.84 -3.25
C ALA A 120 -1.65 -13.28 -4.67
N ALA A 121 -2.32 -12.13 -4.79
CA ALA A 121 -2.46 -11.43 -6.07
C ALA A 121 -1.10 -11.10 -6.71
N THR A 122 -0.14 -10.57 -5.94
CA THR A 122 1.22 -10.31 -6.43
C THR A 122 1.92 -11.59 -6.88
N VAL A 123 1.81 -12.68 -6.10
CA VAL A 123 2.41 -13.99 -6.45
C VAL A 123 1.82 -14.53 -7.75
N VAL A 124 0.50 -14.41 -7.95
CA VAL A 124 -0.16 -14.83 -9.21
C VAL A 124 0.42 -14.09 -10.41
N LEU A 125 0.65 -12.77 -10.31
CA LEU A 125 1.25 -12.00 -11.40
C LEU A 125 2.66 -12.50 -11.74
N VAL A 126 3.49 -12.77 -10.73
CA VAL A 126 4.85 -13.28 -10.93
C VAL A 126 4.80 -14.67 -11.58
N VAL A 127 3.99 -15.59 -11.05
CA VAL A 127 3.88 -16.96 -11.57
C VAL A 127 3.35 -16.97 -13.01
N ALA A 128 2.40 -16.10 -13.35
CA ALA A 128 1.87 -15.99 -14.70
C ALA A 128 2.93 -15.61 -15.75
N THR A 129 4.04 -14.98 -15.34
CA THR A 129 5.16 -14.65 -16.26
C THR A 129 6.15 -15.79 -16.47
N LEU A 130 5.97 -16.92 -15.79
CA LEU A 130 6.85 -18.09 -15.88
C LEU A 130 6.29 -19.22 -16.78
N VAL A 131 5.07 -19.07 -17.28
CA VAL A 131 4.34 -20.08 -18.07
C VAL A 131 3.79 -19.45 -19.34
#